data_AF-A0A519V0P3-F1
#
_entry.id   AF-A0A519V0P3-F1
#
_cell.length_a   1.000
_cell.length_b   1.000
_cell.length_c   1.000
_cell.angle_alpha   90.00
_cell.angle_beta   90.00
_cell.angle_gamma   90.00
#
_symmetry.space_group_name_H-M   'P 1'
#
loop_
_entity.id
_entity.type
_entity.pdbx_description
1 polymer ?
#
loop_
_entity_poly.entity_id
_entity_poly.type
_entity_poly.pdbx_seq_one_letter_code
_entity_poly.pdbx_strand_id
1 'polypeptide(L)'
;MHTHKKEVLASVTAQLNEGLTGELTIGNMETTFLQGFPRVSLRLENVVLRDSLFKKHNRTFLKAGRAEVALNSLALIRGAIEIKKITISNAAIDMYVDSLGYSNANVFKKKAKTADAKSSGGGSFPELRKVQLENVSFTADNRKNNKLYHFKVYELTAGINYTSTGFEADVDLEAMAESMAFNTKRGSFIKDKTLDGSFSVTYNEDDGFLDFAPERLDIGGERFIISARLGMGDSSK
;
A
#
# COMPACT_ATOMS: atom_id res chain seq x y z
N MET A 1 -13.88 8.26 30.74
CA MET A 1 -12.85 8.30 29.67
C MET A 1 -12.96 7.18 28.61
N HIS A 2 -13.78 6.12 28.77
CA HIS A 2 -13.89 5.03 27.77
C HIS A 2 -14.81 5.31 26.57
N THR A 3 -15.79 6.23 26.70
CA THR A 3 -16.82 6.46 25.68
C THR A 3 -16.29 7.13 24.41
N HIS A 4 -15.39 8.11 24.57
CA HIS A 4 -14.90 8.92 23.44
C HIS A 4 -13.97 8.14 22.50
N LYS A 5 -13.19 7.17 23.02
CA LYS A 5 -12.31 6.34 22.18
C LYS A 5 -13.10 5.48 21.18
N LYS A 6 -14.23 4.90 21.61
CA LYS A 6 -15.09 4.07 20.75
C LYS A 6 -15.78 4.90 19.66
N GLU A 7 -16.27 6.08 20.01
CA GLU A 7 -16.89 7.00 19.05
C GLU A 7 -15.90 7.50 17.99
N VAL A 8 -14.68 7.87 18.41
CA VAL A 8 -13.62 8.27 17.46
C VAL A 8 -13.21 7.10 16.59
N LEU A 9 -13.06 5.89 17.14
CA LEU A 9 -12.74 4.69 16.34
C LEU A 9 -13.82 4.41 15.31
N ALA A 10 -15.09 4.47 15.69
CA ALA A 10 -16.21 4.27 14.78
C ALA A 10 -16.22 5.34 13.67
N SER A 11 -15.99 6.61 14.03
CA SER A 11 -15.93 7.71 13.06
C SER A 11 -14.78 7.56 12.07
N VAL A 12 -13.56 7.27 12.56
CA VAL A 12 -12.37 7.07 11.70
C VAL A 12 -12.58 5.86 10.79
N THR A 13 -13.08 4.75 11.34
CA THR A 13 -13.36 3.53 10.57
C THR A 13 -14.42 3.77 9.50
N ALA A 14 -15.48 4.51 9.82
CA ALA A 14 -16.52 4.88 8.86
C ALA A 14 -15.94 5.74 7.73
N GLN A 15 -15.19 6.80 8.06
CA GLN A 15 -14.56 7.68 7.06
C GLN A 15 -13.57 6.92 6.16
N LEU A 16 -12.76 6.01 6.71
CA LEU A 16 -11.87 5.18 5.90
C LEU A 16 -12.63 4.22 4.99
N ASN A 17 -13.78 3.69 5.44
CA ASN A 17 -14.63 2.80 4.64
C ASN A 17 -15.46 3.51 3.55
N GLU A 18 -15.74 4.82 3.67
CA GLU A 18 -16.51 5.56 2.67
C GLU A 18 -15.86 5.48 1.27
N GLY A 19 -14.53 5.54 1.22
CA GLY A 19 -13.74 5.46 -0.01
C GLY A 19 -13.55 4.05 -0.58
N LEU A 20 -13.94 3.00 0.15
CA LEU A 20 -13.67 1.61 -0.20
C LEU A 20 -14.93 0.90 -0.70
N THR A 21 -14.80 0.05 -1.71
CA THR A 21 -15.89 -0.85 -2.17
C THR A 21 -15.95 -2.17 -1.40
N GLY A 22 -15.04 -2.36 -0.45
CA GLY A 22 -15.04 -3.49 0.48
C GLY A 22 -15.17 -3.04 1.92
N GLU A 23 -14.57 -3.81 2.82
CA GLU A 23 -14.69 -3.65 4.26
C GLU A 23 -13.29 -3.60 4.89
N LEU A 24 -13.03 -2.50 5.59
CA LEU A 24 -11.92 -2.32 6.52
C LEU A 24 -12.45 -2.52 7.94
N THR A 25 -11.95 -3.53 8.64
CA THR A 25 -12.23 -3.74 10.07
C THR A 25 -10.98 -3.44 10.89
N ILE A 26 -11.17 -2.73 12.01
CA ILE A 26 -10.10 -2.37 12.96
C ILE A 26 -10.53 -2.92 14.32
N GLY A 27 -9.71 -3.80 14.91
CA GLY A 27 -10.04 -4.43 16.18
C GLY A 27 -9.91 -3.48 17.38
N ASN A 28 -8.84 -2.69 17.39
CA ASN A 28 -8.60 -1.67 18.41
C ASN A 28 -7.89 -0.45 17.81
N MET A 29 -8.06 0.71 18.45
CA MET A 29 -7.36 1.93 18.08
C MET A 29 -6.85 2.66 19.31
N GLU A 30 -5.60 3.08 19.22
CA GLU A 30 -4.95 3.90 20.21
C GLU A 30 -4.46 5.18 19.56
N THR A 31 -4.90 6.31 20.12
CA THR A 31 -4.40 7.62 19.73
C THR A 31 -3.06 7.84 20.41
N THR A 32 -2.00 7.98 19.63
CA THR A 32 -0.69 8.36 20.15
C THR A 32 -0.40 9.80 19.74
N PHE A 33 -0.19 10.66 20.73
CA PHE A 33 0.37 11.98 20.51
C PHE A 33 1.89 11.84 20.54
N LEU A 34 2.56 12.10 19.41
CA LEU A 34 4.02 12.12 19.37
C LEU A 34 4.54 13.31 20.20
N GLN A 35 5.71 13.17 20.82
CA GLN A 35 6.39 14.30 21.45
C GLN A 35 6.75 15.35 20.37
N GLY A 36 6.27 16.58 20.56
CA GLY A 36 6.38 17.67 19.58
C GLY A 36 5.00 18.16 19.10
N PHE A 37 4.82 19.48 19.11
CA PHE A 37 3.56 20.19 18.82
C PHE A 37 2.91 19.77 17.47
N PRO A 38 1.57 19.71 17.43
CA PRO A 38 0.84 18.45 17.50
C PRO A 38 1.01 17.62 16.21
N ARG A 39 1.60 16.43 16.31
CA ARG A 39 1.47 15.37 15.29
C ARG A 39 0.53 14.29 15.81
N VAL A 40 -0.66 14.20 15.21
CA VAL A 40 -1.63 13.15 15.56
C VAL A 40 -1.25 11.88 14.81
N SER A 41 -1.00 10.80 15.54
CA SER A 41 -0.81 9.47 14.97
C SER A 41 -1.85 8.51 15.54
N LEU A 42 -2.45 7.71 14.67
CA LEU A 42 -3.41 6.68 15.04
C LEU A 42 -2.71 5.34 14.92
N ARG A 43 -2.62 4.61 16.02
CA ARG A 43 -2.23 3.19 16.02
C ARG A 43 -3.49 2.35 15.92
N LEU A 44 -3.56 1.55 14.87
CA LEU A 44 -4.64 0.62 14.57
C LEU A 44 -4.13 -0.80 14.79
N GLU A 45 -4.89 -1.62 15.49
CA GLU A 45 -4.52 -3.00 15.78
C GLU A 45 -5.53 -3.97 15.15
N ASN A 46 -5.03 -5.13 14.72
CA ASN A 46 -5.81 -6.18 14.08
C ASN A 46 -6.60 -5.65 12.88
N VAL A 47 -5.89 -5.02 11.94
CA VAL A 47 -6.46 -4.40 10.74
C VAL A 47 -6.69 -5.47 9.69
N VAL A 48 -7.89 -5.54 9.14
CA VAL A 48 -8.25 -6.46 8.06
C VAL A 48 -8.98 -5.69 6.97
N LEU A 49 -8.48 -5.79 5.73
CA LEU A 49 -9.10 -5.21 4.54
C LEU A 49 -9.50 -6.32 3.57
N ARG A 50 -10.77 -6.32 3.18
CA ARG A 50 -11.36 -7.28 2.25
C ARG A 50 -12.16 -6.56 1.19
N ASP A 51 -12.12 -7.06 -0.04
CA ASP A 51 -13.01 -6.62 -1.11
C ASP A 51 -14.41 -7.25 -0.97
N SER A 52 -15.36 -6.74 -1.74
CA SER A 52 -16.74 -7.20 -1.74
C SER A 52 -16.93 -8.67 -2.15
N LEU A 53 -15.99 -9.26 -2.91
CA LEU A 53 -16.07 -10.66 -3.34
C LEU A 53 -15.22 -11.60 -2.47
N PHE A 54 -14.74 -11.17 -1.30
CA PHE A 54 -13.98 -12.01 -0.37
C PHE A 54 -14.61 -13.39 -0.12
N LYS A 55 -15.93 -13.47 0.04
CA LYS A 55 -16.64 -14.75 0.26
C LYS A 55 -16.49 -15.75 -0.90
N LYS A 56 -16.13 -15.30 -2.11
CA LYS A 56 -15.96 -16.15 -3.29
C LYS A 56 -14.53 -16.66 -3.44
N HIS A 57 -13.54 -15.80 -3.22
CA HIS A 57 -12.13 -16.14 -3.46
C HIS A 57 -11.33 -16.43 -2.19
N ASN A 58 -11.82 -16.00 -1.02
CA ASN A 58 -11.21 -16.17 0.30
C ASN A 58 -9.79 -15.59 0.42
N ARG A 59 -9.49 -14.51 -0.30
CA ARG A 59 -8.21 -13.78 -0.31
C ARG A 59 -8.37 -12.42 0.37
N THR A 60 -7.87 -12.30 1.59
CA THR A 60 -7.88 -11.02 2.31
C THR A 60 -6.79 -10.12 1.74
N PHE A 61 -7.11 -8.88 1.32
CA PHE A 61 -6.13 -7.99 0.71
C PHE A 61 -5.03 -7.57 1.70
N LEU A 62 -5.42 -7.15 2.91
CA LEU A 62 -4.49 -6.79 3.98
C LEU A 62 -4.95 -7.44 5.29
N LYS A 63 -4.03 -8.09 5.99
CA LYS A 63 -4.19 -8.48 7.39
C LYS A 63 -2.94 -8.03 8.14
N ALA A 64 -3.07 -7.03 9.01
CA ALA A 64 -1.95 -6.49 9.77
C ALA A 64 -2.19 -6.59 11.27
N GLY A 65 -1.16 -7.00 12.02
CA GLY A 65 -1.17 -6.89 13.47
C GLY A 65 -1.24 -5.43 13.91
N ARG A 66 -0.50 -4.54 13.22
CA ARG A 66 -0.49 -3.11 13.48
C ARG A 66 -0.42 -2.30 12.19
N ALA A 67 -1.16 -1.20 12.15
CA ALA A 67 -0.94 -0.11 11.20
C ALA A 67 -0.86 1.21 11.97
N GLU A 68 0.14 2.04 11.70
CA GLU A 68 0.26 3.38 12.26
C GLU A 68 0.10 4.41 11.16
N VAL A 69 -0.78 5.38 11.40
CA VAL A 69 -1.16 6.39 10.41
C VAL A 69 -0.90 7.76 11.02
N ALA A 70 0.06 8.50 10.45
CA ALA A 70 0.32 9.87 10.83
C ALA A 70 -0.56 10.81 10.00
N LEU A 71 -1.34 11.65 10.67
CA LEU A 71 -2.30 12.56 10.05
C LEU A 71 -1.78 14.00 10.01
N ASN A 72 -2.30 14.79 9.07
CA ASN A 72 -2.16 16.23 9.09
C ASN A 72 -3.10 16.83 10.16
N SER A 73 -2.54 17.30 11.27
CA SER A 73 -3.29 17.87 12.39
C SER A 73 -4.12 19.09 11.99
N LEU A 74 -3.64 19.93 11.06
CA LEU A 74 -4.39 21.10 10.59
C LEU A 74 -5.58 20.68 9.71
N ALA A 75 -5.43 19.63 8.90
CA ALA A 75 -6.53 19.08 8.12
C ALA A 75 -7.59 18.44 9.05
N LEU A 76 -7.13 17.72 10.09
CA LEU A 76 -8.00 17.07 11.06
C LEU A 76 -8.88 18.08 11.81
N ILE A 77 -8.33 19.23 12.22
CA ILE A 77 -9.10 20.32 12.84
C ILE A 77 -10.19 20.86 11.90
N ARG A 78 -9.94 20.83 10.58
CA ARG A 78 -10.91 21.23 9.55
C ARG A 78 -11.86 20.09 9.15
N GLY A 79 -11.80 18.94 9.83
CA GLY A 79 -12.64 17.77 9.56
C GLY A 79 -12.17 16.89 8.39
N ALA A 80 -10.95 17.08 7.88
CA ALA A 80 -10.39 16.29 6.79
C ALA A 80 -9.34 15.28 7.29
N ILE A 81 -9.42 14.03 6.81
CA ILE A 81 -8.38 13.03 7.02
C ILE A 81 -7.37 13.11 5.88
N GLU A 82 -6.18 13.62 6.18
CA GLU A 82 -5.03 13.58 5.27
C GLU A 82 -3.93 12.74 5.91
N ILE A 83 -3.63 11.60 5.28
CA ILE A 83 -2.57 10.69 5.72
C ILE A 83 -1.24 11.17 5.15
N LYS A 84 -0.27 11.42 6.02
CA LYS A 84 1.10 11.82 5.63
C LYS A 84 2.09 10.66 5.73
N LYS A 85 1.89 9.71 6.65
CA LYS A 85 2.76 8.54 6.80
C LYS A 85 1.95 7.31 7.14
N ILE A 86 2.37 6.17 6.62
CA ILE A 86 1.80 4.86 6.96
C ILE A 86 2.94 3.92 7.32
N THR A 87 2.83 3.26 8.46
CA THR A 87 3.65 2.11 8.84
C THR A 87 2.76 0.90 8.98
N ILE A 88 3.09 -0.21 8.34
CA ILE A 88 2.37 -1.49 8.45
C ILE A 88 3.35 -2.52 9.01
N SER A 89 3.00 -3.12 10.16
CA SER A 89 3.88 -4.06 10.85
C SER A 89 3.18 -5.40 11.08
N ASN A 90 3.94 -6.50 10.97
CA ASN A 90 3.47 -7.88 11.18
C ASN A 90 2.23 -8.19 10.33
N ALA A 91 2.39 -8.14 9.01
CA ALA A 91 1.26 -8.16 8.09
C ALA A 91 1.40 -9.17 6.95
N ALA A 92 0.26 -9.50 6.36
CA ALA A 92 0.16 -10.13 5.06
C ALA A 92 -0.56 -9.15 4.12
N ILE A 93 0.10 -8.80 3.02
CA ILE A 93 -0.47 -8.08 1.88
C ILE A 93 -0.61 -9.08 0.74
N ASP A 94 -1.83 -9.29 0.25
CA ASP A 94 -2.12 -10.29 -0.78
C ASP A 94 -2.91 -9.65 -1.92
N MET A 95 -2.19 -9.28 -2.97
CA MET A 95 -2.75 -8.82 -4.24
C MET A 95 -3.08 -10.03 -5.11
N TYR A 96 -4.36 -10.25 -5.34
CA TYR A 96 -4.86 -11.41 -6.05
C TYR A 96 -5.56 -11.00 -7.34
N VAL A 97 -5.29 -11.72 -8.43
CA VAL A 97 -6.05 -11.69 -9.68
C VAL A 97 -6.43 -13.12 -10.04
N ASP A 98 -7.73 -13.40 -10.14
CA ASP A 98 -8.21 -14.73 -10.52
C ASP A 98 -7.98 -15.03 -12.01
N SER A 99 -8.32 -16.25 -12.44
CA SER A 99 -8.17 -16.68 -13.84
C SER A 99 -9.05 -15.92 -14.82
N LEU A 100 -10.14 -15.29 -14.35
CA LEU A 100 -11.07 -14.49 -15.16
C LEU A 100 -10.64 -13.01 -15.22
N GLY A 101 -9.72 -12.59 -14.37
CA GLY A 101 -9.19 -11.22 -14.29
C GLY A 101 -9.81 -10.36 -13.20
N TYR A 102 -10.63 -10.92 -12.30
CA TYR A 102 -11.09 -10.18 -11.13
C TYR A 102 -9.93 -9.99 -10.15
N SER A 103 -9.76 -8.77 -9.64
CA SER A 103 -8.75 -8.46 -8.62
C SER A 103 -9.37 -8.08 -7.28
N ASN A 104 -8.81 -8.56 -6.18
CA ASN A 104 -9.18 -8.07 -4.85
C ASN A 104 -8.71 -6.62 -4.59
N ALA A 105 -7.79 -6.08 -5.40
CA ALA A 105 -7.45 -4.65 -5.41
C ALA A 105 -8.63 -3.77 -5.84
N ASN A 106 -9.72 -4.37 -6.36
CA ASN A 106 -10.99 -3.68 -6.57
C ASN A 106 -11.53 -3.02 -5.30
N VAL A 107 -11.09 -3.42 -4.09
CA VAL A 107 -11.42 -2.76 -2.82
C VAL A 107 -11.20 -1.24 -2.85
N PHE A 108 -10.22 -0.76 -3.62
CA PHE A 108 -9.89 0.67 -3.77
C PHE A 108 -10.61 1.36 -4.95
N LYS A 109 -11.41 0.64 -5.75
CA LYS A 109 -12.21 1.28 -6.80
C LYS A 109 -13.20 2.24 -6.16
N LYS A 110 -13.34 3.44 -6.73
CA LYS A 110 -14.35 4.40 -6.30
C LYS A 110 -15.75 3.79 -6.47
N LYS A 111 -16.60 3.91 -5.46
CA LYS A 111 -18.04 3.62 -5.62
C LYS A 111 -18.59 4.56 -6.69
N ALA A 112 -19.32 4.01 -7.67
CA ALA A 112 -20.03 4.84 -8.64
C ALA A 112 -21.03 5.72 -7.88
N LYS A 113 -20.81 7.04 -7.85
CA LYS A 113 -21.80 7.98 -7.32
C LYS A 113 -22.94 8.05 -8.32
N THR A 114 -24.18 7.86 -7.87
CA THR A 114 -25.37 8.33 -8.60
C THR A 114 -25.19 9.81 -8.90
N ALA A 115 -25.49 10.20 -10.13
CA ALA A 115 -25.23 11.52 -10.67
C ALA A 115 -26.07 12.60 -9.98
N ASP A 116 -25.67 13.08 -8.80
CA ASP A 116 -26.19 14.30 -8.16
C ASP A 116 -25.36 14.76 -6.94
N ALA A 117 -24.02 14.69 -7.05
CA ALA A 117 -23.15 15.38 -6.10
C ALA A 117 -21.93 15.95 -6.82
N LYS A 118 -22.00 17.25 -7.16
CA LYS A 118 -20.83 18.08 -7.40
C LYS A 118 -20.03 18.19 -6.09
N SER A 119 -19.25 17.16 -5.75
CA SER A 119 -18.12 17.33 -4.85
C SER A 119 -16.92 17.71 -5.72
N SER A 120 -16.61 19.01 -5.76
CA SER A 120 -15.31 19.51 -6.21
C SER A 120 -14.23 18.92 -5.31
N GLY A 121 -13.56 17.89 -5.81
CA GLY A 121 -12.48 17.19 -5.14
C GLY A 121 -11.84 16.27 -6.17
N GLY A 122 -11.24 16.88 -7.21
CA GLY A 122 -10.35 16.19 -8.13
C GLY A 122 -9.32 15.41 -7.32
N GLY A 123 -9.08 14.16 -7.71
CA GLY A 123 -8.26 13.23 -6.95
C GLY A 123 -6.82 13.70 -6.86
N SER A 124 -6.50 14.48 -5.84
CA SER A 124 -5.16 14.58 -5.31
C SER A 124 -5.01 13.39 -4.35
N PHE A 125 -4.04 12.51 -4.59
CA PHE A 125 -3.61 11.59 -3.53
C PHE A 125 -3.24 12.48 -2.33
N PRO A 126 -3.88 12.36 -1.16
CA PRO A 126 -3.44 13.09 0.01
C PRO A 126 -1.97 12.75 0.22
N GLU A 127 -1.11 13.76 0.13
CA GLU A 127 0.33 13.63 -0.13
C GLU A 127 1.01 12.69 0.89
N LEU A 128 1.02 11.39 0.58
CA LEU A 128 1.64 10.37 1.39
C LEU A 128 3.14 10.57 1.27
N ARG A 129 3.80 11.03 2.33
CA ARG A 129 5.23 11.38 2.32
C ARG A 129 6.13 10.23 2.74
N LYS A 130 5.57 9.23 3.45
CA LYS A 130 6.35 8.08 3.91
C LYS A 130 5.51 6.81 3.96
N VAL A 131 6.08 5.71 3.48
CA VAL A 131 5.56 4.35 3.68
C VAL A 131 6.63 3.53 4.38
N GLN A 132 6.24 2.75 5.37
CA GLN A 132 7.10 1.77 6.02
C GLN A 132 6.40 0.43 6.14
N LEU A 133 7.11 -0.66 5.82
CA LEU A 133 6.68 -2.03 6.03
C LEU A 133 7.67 -2.72 6.95
N GLU A 134 7.18 -3.41 7.97
CA GLU A 134 8.01 -4.13 8.94
C GLU A 134 7.47 -5.54 9.12
N ASN A 135 8.27 -6.57 8.82
CA ASN A 135 7.87 -7.97 8.90
C ASN A 135 6.54 -8.23 8.15
N VAL A 136 6.57 -8.04 6.84
CA VAL A 136 5.40 -8.17 5.95
C VAL A 136 5.60 -9.30 4.96
N SER A 137 4.65 -10.22 4.89
CA SER A 137 4.54 -11.14 3.75
C SER A 137 3.76 -10.46 2.63
N PHE A 138 4.43 -10.15 1.52
CA PHE A 138 3.80 -9.57 0.34
C PHE A 138 3.62 -10.65 -0.72
N THR A 139 2.40 -10.82 -1.22
CA THR A 139 2.06 -11.71 -2.33
C THR A 139 1.36 -10.94 -3.42
N ALA A 140 1.81 -11.10 -4.65
CA ALA A 140 1.10 -10.73 -5.87
C ALA A 140 0.91 -11.98 -6.74
N ASP A 141 -0.28 -12.59 -6.64
CA ASP A 141 -0.69 -13.79 -7.39
C ASP A 141 -1.63 -13.38 -8.52
N ASN A 142 -1.13 -13.40 -9.76
CA ASN A 142 -1.92 -13.18 -10.96
C ASN A 142 -2.10 -14.48 -11.73
N ARG A 143 -3.21 -15.16 -11.47
CA ARG A 143 -3.53 -16.46 -12.05
C ARG A 143 -3.90 -16.38 -13.53
N LYS A 144 -4.49 -15.27 -13.97
CA LYS A 144 -4.77 -15.03 -15.40
C LYS A 144 -3.48 -15.06 -16.24
N ASN A 145 -2.41 -14.47 -15.71
CA ASN A 145 -1.13 -14.35 -16.41
C ASN A 145 -0.07 -15.34 -15.94
N ASN A 146 -0.42 -16.26 -15.03
CA ASN A 146 0.51 -17.20 -14.39
C ASN A 146 1.72 -16.51 -13.75
N LYS A 147 1.54 -15.37 -13.07
CA LYS A 147 2.63 -14.66 -12.37
C LYS A 147 2.47 -14.82 -10.87
N LEU A 148 3.58 -15.05 -10.17
CA LEU A 148 3.63 -15.11 -8.71
C LEU A 148 4.87 -14.38 -8.20
N TYR A 149 4.65 -13.30 -7.47
CA TYR A 149 5.68 -12.63 -6.70
C TYR A 149 5.34 -12.77 -5.22
N HIS A 150 6.23 -13.36 -4.44
CA HIS A 150 6.03 -13.64 -3.03
C HIS A 150 7.32 -13.31 -2.29
N PHE A 151 7.22 -12.33 -1.41
CA PHE A 151 8.36 -11.81 -0.66
C PHE A 151 8.05 -11.79 0.84
N LYS A 152 9.05 -12.14 1.64
CA LYS A 152 9.11 -11.76 3.05
C LYS A 152 9.91 -10.46 3.14
N VAL A 153 9.21 -9.35 3.35
CA VAL A 153 9.80 -8.04 3.55
C VAL A 153 10.12 -7.89 5.03
N TYR A 154 11.39 -7.82 5.38
CA TYR A 154 11.82 -7.59 6.75
C TYR A 154 11.65 -6.11 7.09
N GLU A 155 12.17 -5.24 6.22
CA GLU A 155 11.99 -3.80 6.28
C GLU A 155 11.87 -3.22 4.87
N LEU A 156 10.95 -2.27 4.71
CA LEU A 156 10.92 -1.37 3.56
C LEU A 156 10.61 0.02 4.08
N THR A 157 11.42 1.01 3.69
CA THR A 157 11.11 2.42 3.93
C THR A 157 11.11 3.15 2.61
N ALA A 158 10.02 3.86 2.30
CA ALA A 158 9.92 4.73 1.14
C ALA A 158 9.63 6.17 1.57
N GLY A 159 10.49 7.11 1.20
CA GLY A 159 10.23 8.55 1.28
C GLY A 159 9.69 9.05 -0.06
N ILE A 160 8.63 9.86 -0.05
CA ILE A 160 7.92 10.28 -1.28
C ILE A 160 7.84 11.80 -1.37
N ASN A 161 8.35 12.33 -2.48
CA ASN A 161 8.36 13.75 -2.83
C ASN A 161 7.51 13.97 -4.09
N TYR A 162 6.30 14.48 -3.90
CA TYR A 162 5.44 14.88 -5.02
C TYR A 162 6.02 16.06 -5.79
N THR A 163 5.95 15.97 -7.11
CA THR A 163 6.35 17.00 -8.07
C THR A 163 5.10 17.56 -8.76
N SER A 164 5.26 18.48 -9.72
CA SER A 164 4.14 19.01 -10.49
C SER A 164 3.48 17.99 -11.43
N THR A 165 4.19 16.92 -11.78
CA THR A 165 3.78 15.94 -12.80
C THR A 165 3.81 14.49 -12.28
N GLY A 166 3.89 14.29 -10.96
CA GLY A 166 3.93 12.95 -10.35
C GLY A 166 4.66 12.96 -9.02
N PHE A 167 5.59 12.02 -8.82
CA PHE A 167 6.41 11.95 -7.61
C PHE A 167 7.77 11.29 -7.85
N GLU A 168 8.70 11.60 -6.95
CA GLU A 168 9.96 10.89 -6.76
C GLU A 168 9.89 10.13 -5.42
N ALA A 169 10.47 8.94 -5.37
CA ALA A 169 10.54 8.15 -4.16
C ALA A 169 11.91 7.48 -3.99
N ASP A 170 12.46 7.60 -2.79
CA ASP A 170 13.65 6.87 -2.36
C ASP A 170 13.20 5.71 -1.50
N VAL A 171 13.57 4.49 -1.89
CA VAL A 171 13.12 3.25 -1.25
C VAL A 171 14.31 2.44 -0.79
N ASP A 172 14.37 2.10 0.50
CA ASP A 172 15.29 1.10 1.05
C ASP A 172 14.53 -0.20 1.30
N LEU A 173 15.14 -1.34 0.96
CA LEU A 173 14.53 -2.66 1.03
C LEU A 173 15.48 -3.70 1.63
N GLU A 174 14.99 -4.39 2.65
CA GLU A 174 15.54 -5.67 3.11
C GLU A 174 14.46 -6.75 3.06
N ALA A 175 14.67 -7.79 2.25
CA ALA A 175 13.67 -8.82 2.01
C ALA A 175 14.27 -10.18 1.63
N MET A 176 13.40 -11.17 1.50
CA MET A 176 13.67 -12.46 0.87
C MET A 176 12.61 -12.75 -0.18
N ALA A 177 13.04 -13.08 -1.39
CA ALA A 177 12.18 -13.56 -2.45
C ALA A 177 11.87 -15.06 -2.26
N GLU A 178 10.70 -15.37 -1.70
CA GLU A 178 10.21 -16.75 -1.66
C GLU A 178 9.82 -17.24 -3.06
N SER A 179 9.34 -16.33 -3.92
CA SER A 179 9.14 -16.56 -5.34
C SER A 179 9.15 -15.26 -6.14
N MET A 180 9.80 -15.25 -7.30
CA MET A 180 9.66 -14.23 -8.33
C MET A 180 9.48 -14.93 -9.68
N ALA A 181 8.27 -15.44 -9.92
CA ALA A 181 7.91 -16.21 -11.10
C ALA A 181 7.10 -15.34 -12.07
N PHE A 182 7.72 -14.96 -13.19
CA PHE A 182 7.03 -14.30 -14.31
C PHE A 182 6.14 -15.26 -15.12
N ASN A 183 6.37 -16.57 -14.96
CA ASN A 183 5.51 -17.64 -15.43
C ASN A 183 5.65 -18.81 -14.45
N THR A 184 4.62 -19.11 -13.68
CA THR A 184 4.63 -20.17 -12.65
C THR A 184 4.91 -21.55 -13.22
N LYS A 185 4.66 -21.77 -14.52
CA LYS A 185 5.02 -23.02 -15.23
C LYS A 185 6.52 -23.14 -15.52
N ARG A 186 7.26 -22.03 -15.49
CA ARG A 186 8.71 -21.96 -15.74
C ARG A 186 9.54 -21.78 -14.46
N GLY A 187 8.88 -21.68 -13.31
CA GLY A 187 9.55 -21.51 -12.02
C GLY A 187 9.87 -20.06 -11.67
N SER A 188 10.60 -19.89 -10.57
CA SER A 188 11.00 -18.61 -9.98
C SER A 188 12.45 -18.29 -10.31
N PHE A 189 12.75 -17.03 -10.61
CA PHE A 189 14.08 -16.57 -11.03
C PHE A 189 15.05 -16.46 -9.86
N ILE A 190 14.63 -15.78 -8.79
CA ILE A 190 15.45 -15.49 -7.60
C ILE A 190 14.88 -16.18 -6.36
N LYS A 191 14.45 -17.43 -6.53
CA LYS A 191 13.83 -18.20 -5.45
C LYS A 191 14.80 -18.35 -4.27
N ASP A 192 14.29 -18.13 -3.06
CA ASP A 192 15.00 -18.27 -1.80
C ASP A 192 16.27 -17.41 -1.74
N LYS A 193 16.23 -16.22 -2.37
CA LYS A 193 17.31 -15.24 -2.35
C LYS A 193 16.96 -14.05 -1.47
N THR A 194 17.92 -13.61 -0.67
CA THR A 194 17.85 -12.34 0.04
C THR A 194 17.96 -11.18 -0.94
N LEU A 195 17.34 -10.05 -0.60
CA LEU A 195 17.34 -8.80 -1.34
C LEU A 195 17.70 -7.69 -0.36
N ASP A 196 18.75 -6.94 -0.68
CA ASP A 196 19.19 -5.78 0.09
C ASP A 196 19.63 -4.68 -0.88
N GLY A 197 18.96 -3.53 -0.84
CA GLY A 197 19.32 -2.42 -1.71
C GLY A 197 18.38 -1.23 -1.60
N SER A 198 18.74 -0.18 -2.34
CA SER A 198 18.00 1.06 -2.43
C SER A 198 17.56 1.32 -3.87
N PHE A 199 16.46 2.05 -4.02
CA PHE A 199 15.89 2.40 -5.31
C PHE A 199 15.49 3.86 -5.33
N SER A 200 15.89 4.58 -6.38
CA SER A 200 15.28 5.87 -6.73
C SER A 200 14.25 5.64 -7.82
N VAL A 201 13.00 5.99 -7.53
CA VAL A 201 11.82 5.73 -8.36
C VAL A 201 11.16 7.03 -8.74
N THR A 202 10.87 7.24 -10.02
CA THR A 202 10.12 8.39 -10.51
C THR A 202 8.83 7.91 -11.15
N TYR A 203 7.71 8.50 -10.74
CA TYR A 203 6.43 8.37 -11.43
C TYR A 203 6.13 9.65 -12.19
N ASN A 204 5.76 9.52 -13.45
CA ASN A 204 5.25 10.62 -14.26
C ASN A 204 3.80 10.33 -14.68
N GLU A 205 2.90 11.25 -14.33
CA GLU A 205 1.46 11.14 -14.60
C GLU A 205 1.13 11.30 -16.09
N ASP A 206 1.91 12.09 -16.82
CA ASP A 206 1.68 12.37 -18.24
C ASP A 206 2.01 11.16 -19.12
N ASP A 207 3.05 10.40 -18.75
CA ASP A 207 3.45 9.18 -19.48
C ASP A 207 2.92 7.88 -18.86
N GLY A 208 2.50 7.91 -17.58
CA GLY A 208 1.95 6.76 -16.88
C GLY A 208 2.97 5.68 -16.53
N PHE A 209 4.26 6.03 -16.39
CA PHE A 209 5.32 5.09 -16.06
C PHE A 209 5.98 5.35 -14.70
N LEU A 210 6.38 4.26 -14.06
CA LEU A 210 7.36 4.24 -12.98
C LEU A 210 8.73 3.87 -13.56
N ASP A 211 9.69 4.77 -13.45
CA ASP A 211 11.08 4.54 -13.80
C ASP A 211 11.90 4.29 -12.52
N PHE A 212 12.64 3.19 -12.52
CA PHE A 212 13.62 2.84 -11.48
C PHE A 212 15.00 3.15 -12.06
N ALA A 213 15.70 4.11 -11.46
CA ALA A 213 17.06 4.45 -11.84
C ALA A 213 17.99 3.22 -11.68
N PRO A 214 19.07 3.13 -12.47
CA PRO A 214 20.09 2.10 -12.28
C PRO A 214 20.72 2.20 -10.89
N GLU A 215 20.35 1.28 -10.01
CA GLU A 215 20.80 1.23 -8.62
C GLU A 215 21.33 -0.15 -8.25
N ARG A 216 22.11 -0.21 -7.17
CA ARG A 216 22.64 -1.47 -6.66
C ARG A 216 21.57 -2.25 -5.91
N LEU A 217 21.44 -3.53 -6.25
CA LEU A 217 20.70 -4.52 -5.47
C LEU A 217 21.59 -5.75 -5.22
N ASP A 218 21.75 -6.11 -3.96
CA ASP A 218 22.37 -7.37 -3.57
C ASP A 218 21.29 -8.47 -3.61
N ILE A 219 21.50 -9.48 -4.44
CA ILE A 219 20.60 -10.63 -4.59
C ILE A 219 21.36 -11.89 -4.17
N GLY A 220 20.97 -12.47 -3.04
CA GLY A 220 21.60 -13.70 -2.54
C GLY A 220 23.10 -13.57 -2.25
N GLY A 221 23.58 -12.38 -1.92
CA GLY A 221 24.99 -12.06 -1.67
C GLY A 221 25.79 -11.63 -2.90
N GLU A 222 25.18 -11.65 -4.09
CA GLU A 222 25.79 -11.15 -5.32
C GLU A 222 25.28 -9.75 -5.68
N ARG A 223 26.16 -8.92 -6.23
CA ARG A 223 25.87 -7.52 -6.58
C ARG A 223 25.37 -7.39 -8.01
N PHE A 224 24.21 -6.76 -8.18
CA PHE A 224 23.67 -6.40 -9.49
C PHE A 224 23.41 -4.89 -9.55
N ILE A 225 23.51 -4.34 -10.76
CA ILE A 225 22.94 -3.02 -11.07
C ILE A 225 21.63 -3.29 -11.80
N ILE A 226 20.53 -2.78 -11.27
CA ILE A 226 19.20 -3.03 -11.81
C ILE A 226 18.49 -1.71 -12.11
N SER A 227 17.74 -1.70 -13.19
CA SER A 227 16.83 -0.61 -13.57
C SER A 227 15.57 -1.21 -14.16
N ALA A 228 14.47 -0.48 -14.12
CA ALA A 228 13.20 -0.95 -14.66
C ALA A 228 12.33 0.23 -15.10
N ARG A 229 11.44 -0.02 -16.07
CA ARG A 229 10.35 0.89 -16.42
C ARG A 229 9.05 0.10 -16.39
N LEU A 230 8.11 0.49 -15.54
CA LEU A 230 6.86 -0.22 -15.29
C LEU A 230 5.68 0.67 -15.64
N GLY A 231 4.81 0.20 -16.54
CA GLY A 231 3.57 0.91 -16.89
C GLY A 231 2.51 0.81 -15.79
N MET A 232 1.85 1.92 -15.48
CA MET A 232 0.74 2.02 -14.53
C MET A 232 -0.58 2.27 -15.28
N GLY A 233 -1.47 1.27 -15.29
CA GLY A 233 -2.82 1.39 -15.86
C GLY A 233 -2.89 1.41 -17.39
N ASP A 234 -4.09 1.71 -17.91
CA ASP A 234 -4.41 1.72 -19.35
C ASP A 234 -3.73 2.86 -20.13
N SER A 235 -3.16 3.85 -19.43
CA SER A 235 -2.43 4.99 -19.99
C SER A 235 -1.04 4.63 -20.49
N SER A 236 -0.49 3.48 -20.06
CA SER A 236 0.80 2.97 -20.53
C SER A 236 0.68 2.36 -21.93
N LYS A 237 0.73 3.22 -22.95
CA LYS A 237 0.86 2.83 -24.36
C LYS A 237 2.23 3.15 -24.90
#